data_AF-A0A1C5CQ41-F1
#
_entry.id   AF-A0A1C5CQ41-F1
#
_cell.length_a   1.000
_cell.length_b   1.000
_cell.length_c   1.000
_cell.angle_alpha   90.00
_cell.angle_beta   90.00
_cell.angle_gamma   90.00
#
_symmetry.space_group_name_H-M   'P 1'
#
loop_
_entity.id
_entity.type
_entity.pdbx_description
1 polymer ?
#
loop_
_entity_poly.entity_id
_entity_poly.type
_entity_poly.pdbx_seq_one_letter_code
_entity_poly.pdbx_strand_id
1 'polypeptide(L)'
;MIFHNAPDIAEIVRRLQAEGYAVAPEDLAHISPYLTEHIRRFGEYSAHGLGLEPEAYDPCLDFGFSPLRGVSPGTGGYGQVA
;
A
#
# COMPACT_ATOMS: atom_id res chain seq x y z
N MET A 1 7.94 1.61 -1.84
CA MET A 1 8.52 1.12 -3.10
C MET A 1 8.54 -0.40 -3.02
N ILE A 2 7.63 -1.11 -3.71
CA ILE A 2 7.58 -2.59 -3.68
C ILE A 2 7.11 -3.08 -5.06
N PHE A 3 7.99 -3.01 -6.06
CA PHE A 3 7.78 -3.66 -7.37
C PHE A 3 8.98 -4.55 -7.74
N HIS A 4 9.61 -5.15 -6.74
CA HIS A 4 10.79 -6.02 -6.84
C HIS A 4 10.43 -7.47 -6.55
N ASN A 5 9.43 -8.02 -7.24
CA ASN A 5 8.97 -9.38 -6.92
C ASN A 5 8.83 -10.21 -8.20
N ALA A 6 8.07 -9.75 -9.19
CA ALA A 6 7.96 -10.42 -10.48
C ALA A 6 9.26 -10.44 -11.31
N PRO A 7 9.94 -9.29 -11.57
CA PRO A 7 11.13 -9.28 -12.41
C PRO A 7 12.29 -10.07 -11.80
N ASP A 8 12.46 -9.99 -10.47
CA ASP A 8 13.54 -10.66 -9.74
C ASP A 8 13.36 -12.18 -9.72
N ILE A 9 12.15 -12.67 -9.45
CA ILE A 9 11.82 -14.10 -9.54
C ILE A 9 12.03 -14.59 -10.98
N ALA A 10 11.60 -13.81 -11.98
CA ALA A 10 11.79 -14.17 -13.38
C ALA A 10 13.28 -14.23 -13.78
N GLU A 11 14.13 -13.38 -13.20
CA GLU A 11 15.58 -13.42 -13.43
C GLU A 11 16.21 -14.69 -12.83
N ILE A 12 15.84 -15.05 -11.61
CA ILE A 12 16.32 -16.28 -10.95
C ILE A 12 15.88 -17.51 -11.75
N VAL A 13 14.62 -17.58 -12.19
CA VAL A 13 14.11 -18.68 -13.02
C VAL A 13 14.89 -18.83 -14.33
N ARG A 14 15.21 -17.72 -15.00
CA ARG A 14 16.04 -17.74 -16.22
C ARG A 14 17.43 -18.32 -15.98
N ARG A 15 18.05 -17.98 -14.84
CA ARG A 15 19.37 -18.53 -14.45
C ARG A 15 19.30 -20.03 -14.19
N LEU A 16 18.29 -20.49 -13.45
CA LEU A 16 18.08 -21.92 -13.19
C LEU A 16 17.87 -22.72 -14.48
N GLN A 17 17.10 -22.20 -15.43
CA GLN A 17 16.91 -22.84 -16.73
C GLN A 17 18.22 -22.89 -17.54
N ALA A 18 19.03 -21.83 -17.49
CA ALA A 18 20.34 -21.81 -18.14
C ALA A 18 21.34 -22.80 -17.52
N GLU A 19 21.21 -23.09 -16.23
CA GLU A 19 21.97 -24.14 -15.51
C GLU A 19 21.43 -25.56 -15.78
N GLY A 20 20.33 -25.69 -16.55
CA GLY A 20 19.75 -26.97 -16.94
C GLY A 20 18.68 -27.52 -15.99
N TYR A 21 18.25 -26.73 -14.99
CA TYR A 21 17.16 -27.12 -14.11
C TYR A 21 15.81 -26.94 -14.81
N ALA A 22 14.96 -27.98 -14.72
CA ALA A 22 13.56 -27.88 -15.12
C ALA A 22 12.78 -27.11 -14.05
N VAL A 23 12.06 -26.06 -14.45
CA VAL A 23 11.16 -25.30 -13.59
C VAL A 23 9.75 -25.49 -14.13
N ALA A 24 8.89 -26.16 -13.36
CA ALA A 24 7.51 -26.38 -13.78
C ALA A 24 6.68 -25.10 -13.58
N PRO A 25 5.70 -24.81 -14.45
CA PRO A 25 4.78 -23.69 -14.26
C PRO A 25 4.05 -23.72 -12.91
N GLU A 26 3.76 -24.91 -12.40
CA GLU A 26 3.09 -25.14 -11.11
C GLU A 26 3.96 -24.65 -9.94
N ASP A 27 5.27 -24.86 -10.01
CA ASP A 27 6.23 -24.40 -9.00
C ASP A 27 6.29 -22.86 -8.99
N LEU A 28 6.24 -22.24 -10.18
CA LEU A 28 6.25 -20.79 -10.32
C LEU A 28 4.96 -20.15 -9.76
N ALA A 29 3.82 -20.84 -9.87
CA ALA A 29 2.55 -20.39 -9.31
C ALA A 29 2.55 -20.37 -7.77
N HIS A 30 3.35 -21.22 -7.11
CA HIS A 30 3.45 -21.25 -5.65
C HIS A 30 4.28 -20.08 -5.09
N ILE A 31 5.21 -19.57 -5.90
CA ILE A 31 6.08 -18.44 -5.55
C ILE A 31 5.63 -17.14 -6.20
N SER A 32 4.46 -17.11 -6.86
CA SER A 32 4.06 -15.97 -7.67
C SER A 32 3.85 -14.73 -6.80
N PRO A 33 4.39 -13.56 -7.20
CA PRO A 33 4.25 -12.29 -6.48
C PRO A 33 2.81 -11.83 -6.26
N TYR A 34 1.95 -12.26 -7.19
CA TYR A 34 0.54 -11.92 -7.18
C TYR A 34 -0.18 -13.03 -6.46
N LEU A 35 -1.01 -12.65 -5.49
CA LEU A 35 -1.90 -13.62 -4.90
C LEU A 35 -2.81 -14.19 -5.98
N THR A 36 -2.85 -15.51 -6.05
CA THR A 36 -3.76 -16.27 -6.90
C THR A 36 -5.21 -16.23 -6.40
N GLU A 37 -5.44 -15.65 -5.21
CA GLU A 37 -6.74 -15.50 -4.58
C GLU A 37 -7.03 -14.06 -4.15
N HIS A 38 -8.32 -13.70 -4.12
CA HIS A 38 -8.75 -12.39 -3.65
C HIS A 38 -8.48 -12.20 -2.16
N ILE A 39 -7.52 -11.33 -1.82
CA ILE A 39 -7.40 -10.85 -0.44
C ILE A 39 -8.48 -9.80 -0.20
N ARG A 40 -9.43 -10.10 0.69
CA ARG A 40 -10.30 -9.10 1.31
C ARG A 40 -9.52 -8.28 2.33
N ARG A 41 -8.49 -7.53 1.90
CA ARG A 41 -7.56 -6.79 2.79
C ARG A 41 -8.28 -5.83 3.74
N PHE A 42 -9.46 -5.36 3.35
CA PHE A 42 -10.29 -4.43 4.10
C PHE A 42 -11.62 -5.05 4.56
N GLY A 43 -11.72 -6.39 4.57
CA GLY A 43 -12.93 -7.10 4.96
C GLY A 43 -13.99 -7.14 3.87
N GLU A 44 -15.23 -7.43 4.26
CA GLU A 44 -16.37 -7.40 3.35
C GLU A 44 -16.83 -5.96 3.11
N TYR A 45 -16.85 -5.54 1.85
CA TYR A 45 -17.50 -4.30 1.45
C TYR A 45 -19.01 -4.51 1.51
N SER A 46 -19.67 -3.85 2.46
CA SER A 46 -21.13 -3.74 2.43
C SER A 46 -21.53 -2.82 1.29
N ALA A 47 -22.31 -3.32 0.33
CA ALA A 47 -22.92 -2.51 -0.73
C ALA A 47 -24.08 -1.64 -0.20
N HIS A 48 -24.31 -1.62 1.11
CA HIS A 48 -25.35 -0.83 1.72
C HIS A 48 -25.02 0.66 1.55
N GLY A 49 -25.87 1.38 0.82
CA GLY A 49 -25.69 2.81 0.52
C GLY A 49 -25.25 3.15 -0.90
N LEU A 50 -24.96 2.17 -1.77
CA LEU A 50 -24.54 2.43 -3.17
C LEU A 50 -25.59 3.14 -4.06
N GLY A 51 -26.82 3.28 -3.58
CA GLY A 51 -27.90 4.02 -4.26
C GLY A 51 -28.47 5.18 -3.45
N LEU A 52 -27.81 5.56 -2.35
CA LEU A 52 -28.17 6.76 -1.60
C LEU A 52 -27.40 7.93 -2.18
N GLU A 53 -28.10 9.04 -2.46
CA GLU A 53 -27.43 10.29 -2.78
C GLU A 53 -26.57 10.69 -1.57
N PRO A 54 -25.27 10.99 -1.76
CA PRO A 54 -24.42 11.43 -0.67
C PRO A 54 -24.90 12.79 -0.17
N GLU A 55 -24.67 13.04 1.12
CA GLU A 55 -24.83 14.39 1.67
C GLU A 55 -23.94 15.36 0.89
N ALA A 56 -24.38 16.63 0.79
CA ALA A 56 -23.59 17.65 0.14
C ALA A 56 -22.22 17.76 0.82
N TYR A 57 -21.16 17.81 0.01
CA TYR A 57 -19.80 17.92 0.50
C TYR A 57 -19.63 19.16 1.40
N ASP A 58 -19.33 18.94 2.68
CA ASP A 58 -18.97 20.00 3.62
C ASP A 58 -17.44 20.18 3.63
N PRO A 59 -16.90 21.29 3.09
CA PRO A 59 -15.46 21.54 3.11
C PRO A 59 -14.95 21.92 4.51
N CYS A 60 -15.84 22.18 5.48
CA CYS A 60 -15.46 22.55 6.84
C CYS A 60 -14.98 21.31 7.60
N LEU A 61 -13.69 21.04 7.52
CA LEU A 61 -13.03 20.03 8.32
C LEU A 61 -12.75 20.61 9.72
N ASP A 62 -13.74 20.56 10.60
CA ASP A 62 -13.60 20.95 12.00
C ASP A 62 -12.82 19.86 12.78
N PHE A 63 -11.55 19.69 12.43
CA PHE A 63 -10.64 18.85 13.20
C PHE A 63 -10.17 19.64 14.42
N GLY A 64 -10.70 19.28 15.58
CA GLY A 64 -10.11 19.65 16.86
C GLY A 64 -8.73 19.01 17.00
N PHE A 65 -7.68 19.71 16.57
CA PHE A 65 -6.30 19.34 16.89
C PHE A 65 -6.12 19.51 18.39
N SER A 66 -6.40 18.45 19.15
CA SER A 66 -5.91 18.35 20.52
C SER A 66 -4.39 18.29 20.43
N PRO A 67 -3.65 19.22 21.07
CA PRO A 67 -2.20 19.09 21.13
C PRO A 67 -1.87 17.72 21.71
N LEU A 68 -1.06 16.95 21.00
CA LEU A 68 -0.45 15.76 21.58
C LEU A 68 0.30 16.24 22.82
N ARG A 69 -0.13 15.83 24.02
CA ARG A 69 0.51 16.24 25.27
C ARG A 69 2.01 15.98 25.15
N GLY A 70 2.82 17.04 25.21
CA GLY A 70 4.26 16.90 25.41
C GLY A 70 5.20 17.72 24.54
N VAL A 71 4.76 18.75 23.81
CA VAL A 71 5.72 19.73 23.25
C VAL A 71 5.46 21.11 23.87
N SER A 72 6.32 21.49 24.81
CA SER A 72 6.51 22.91 25.13
C SER A 72 7.21 23.55 23.93
N PRO A 73 6.77 24.74 23.47
CA PRO A 73 7.48 25.45 22.41
C PRO A 73 8.82 25.93 22.98
N GLY A 74 9.88 25.17 22.71
CA GLY A 74 11.24 25.66 22.87
C GLY A 74 11.42 26.85 21.92
N THR A 75 11.75 28.00 22.49
CA THR A 75 12.16 29.21 21.77
C THR A 75 13.35 28.87 20.86
N GLY A 76 13.07 28.54 19.60
CA GLY A 76 14.06 28.28 18.56
C GLY A 76 13.67 29.07 17.33
N GLY A 77 14.25 30.26 17.19
CA GLY A 77 14.03 31.15 16.06
C GLY A 77 14.55 30.55 14.76
N TYR A 78 13.81 30.75 13.67
CA TYR A 78 14.29 30.60 12.32
C TYR A 78 13.75 31.74 11.45
N GLY A 79 14.69 32.54 10.91
CA GLY A 79 14.66 33.05 9.55
C GLY A 79 13.70 34.19 9.21
N GLN A 80 14.26 35.39 9.10
CA GLN A 80 13.69 36.51 8.34
C GLN A 80 13.27 36.10 6.91
N VAL A 81 12.16 36.68 6.44
CA VAL A 81 11.95 37.05 5.03
C VAL A 81 11.35 38.46 4.99
N ALA A 82 11.79 39.23 3.99
CA ALA A 82 11.82 40.69 3.85
C ALA A 82 10.53 41.47 4.16
#